data_AF-A0A4Q9FMR8-F1
#
_entry.id   AF-A0A4Q9FMR8-F1
#
_cell.length_a   1.000
_cell.length_b   1.000
_cell.length_c   1.000
_cell.angle_alpha   90.00
_cell.angle_beta   90.00
_cell.angle_gamma   90.00
#
_symmetry.space_group_name_H-M   'P 1'
#
loop_
_entity.id
_entity.type
_entity.pdbx_description
1 polymer ?
#
loop_
_entity_poly.entity_id
_entity_poly.type
_entity_poly.pdbx_seq_one_letter_code
_entity_poly.pdbx_strand_id
1 'polypeptide(L)'
;MKANNHFNTLFITLLVISFFTISCSQNDDSEKIEQDTTGLNVYVAGIKSIDELTSVAELWVNNSPRNIAKSNGTGTASSVFVDGNDVYVTGHESNGSLNIATVWKNGTATTLTDGSKNSTSASIFVDNGDVYVAGDEIENIGFNARVWKNGIATDLSDGFQSRATSVFVSGGNVYASGWQYIQSEFRAVVWKNGIATQLTDGTKFATANSVYVDGDDVYVGGSEYNNATDKILIAKIWKNGVPIDLTDGTNSALVEAVLISGNDVYAVGMENLGNQSEDAAAMWKNGVITYLTDGNNYARAHSIFVHEDDVYIAGTERGENNEAATIWKNGIATNLTDGKNFARALSVFVK
;
A
#
# COMPACT_ATOMS: atom_id res chain seq x y z
N MET A 1 69.94 63.24 4.34
CA MET A 1 70.00 62.19 3.29
C MET A 1 69.21 60.98 3.80
N LYS A 2 67.94 60.88 3.40
CA LYS A 2 67.09 59.68 3.29
C LYS A 2 65.66 60.18 3.19
N ALA A 3 65.21 60.19 1.94
CA ALA A 3 64.01 60.84 1.46
C ALA A 3 62.85 59.84 1.43
N ASN A 4 61.62 60.29 1.67
CA ASN A 4 60.77 60.69 0.54
C ASN A 4 59.39 61.17 1.04
N ASN A 5 59.18 62.46 0.79
CA ASN A 5 58.00 63.16 0.27
C ASN A 5 56.59 62.69 0.66
N HIS A 6 55.97 63.56 1.46
CA HIS A 6 54.53 63.78 1.54
C HIS A 6 54.02 64.54 0.31
N PHE A 7 52.80 64.21 -0.12
CA PHE A 7 51.94 65.13 -0.87
C PHE A 7 50.57 65.21 -0.21
N ASN A 8 50.11 66.46 -0.07
CA ASN A 8 48.92 66.89 0.65
C ASN A 8 47.62 66.56 -0.09
N THR A 9 46.61 66.26 0.72
CA THR A 9 45.22 65.98 0.40
C THR A 9 44.44 67.26 0.11
N LEU A 10 43.54 67.23 -0.89
CA LEU A 10 42.32 68.05 -0.86
C LEU A 10 41.18 67.30 -1.57
N PHE A 11 40.07 67.16 -0.87
CA PHE A 11 38.84 66.46 -1.26
C PHE A 11 37.94 67.35 -2.12
N ILE A 12 37.43 66.84 -3.24
CA ILE A 12 36.22 67.32 -3.91
C ILE A 12 35.39 66.09 -4.31
N THR A 13 34.14 66.04 -3.83
CA THR A 13 33.14 64.99 -4.05
C THR A 13 32.69 64.93 -5.51
N LEU A 14 32.68 63.72 -6.09
CA LEU A 14 32.06 63.41 -7.39
C LEU A 14 30.97 62.35 -7.19
N LEU A 15 29.78 62.64 -7.68
CA LEU A 15 28.60 61.78 -7.72
C LEU A 15 28.80 60.69 -8.79
N VAL A 16 28.68 59.41 -8.44
CA VAL A 16 28.68 58.30 -9.41
C VAL A 16 27.38 57.52 -9.28
N ILE A 17 26.60 57.56 -10.35
CA ILE A 17 25.39 56.77 -10.59
C ILE A 17 25.83 55.35 -10.97
N SER A 18 25.55 54.34 -10.15
CA SER A 18 25.76 52.94 -10.52
C SER A 18 24.45 52.30 -10.98
N PHE A 19 24.43 51.84 -12.23
CA PHE A 19 23.35 51.04 -12.81
C PHE A 19 23.18 49.73 -12.04
N PHE A 20 21.95 49.46 -11.59
CA PHE A 20 21.52 48.13 -11.15
C PHE A 20 21.39 47.23 -12.38
N THR A 21 22.25 46.22 -12.49
CA THR A 21 21.94 45.04 -13.30
C THR A 21 21.29 44.01 -12.38
N ILE A 22 20.00 43.79 -12.55
CA ILE A 22 19.26 42.68 -11.94
C ILE A 22 19.77 41.42 -12.63
N SER A 23 20.62 40.66 -11.92
CA SER A 23 20.90 39.26 -12.24
C SER A 23 19.85 38.44 -11.51
N CYS A 24 18.94 37.82 -12.26
CA CYS A 24 18.06 36.78 -11.74
C CYS A 24 18.93 35.61 -11.28
N SER A 25 19.09 35.43 -9.96
CA SER A 25 19.41 34.11 -9.43
C SER A 25 18.16 33.25 -9.60
N GLN A 26 18.25 32.21 -10.42
CA GLN A 26 17.31 31.11 -10.33
C GLN A 26 17.39 30.57 -8.89
N ASN A 27 16.31 30.75 -8.14
CA ASN A 27 16.09 29.98 -6.92
C ASN A 27 15.80 28.54 -7.38
N ASP A 28 16.85 27.74 -7.51
CA ASP A 28 16.74 26.29 -7.45
C ASP A 28 16.46 25.92 -5.99
N ASP A 29 15.21 26.12 -5.55
CA ASP A 29 14.66 25.42 -4.39
C ASP A 29 14.38 23.97 -4.81
N SER A 30 15.47 23.24 -5.11
CA SER A 30 15.44 21.78 -5.06
C SER A 30 15.40 21.41 -3.58
N GLU A 31 14.22 20.99 -3.11
CA GLU A 31 14.09 20.34 -1.81
C GLU A 31 15.10 19.18 -1.77
N LYS A 32 16.14 19.35 -0.95
CA LYS A 32 17.01 18.25 -0.58
C LYS A 32 16.16 17.27 0.22
N ILE A 33 15.84 16.14 -0.40
CA ILE A 33 15.32 14.96 0.28
C ILE A 33 16.33 14.63 1.39
N GLU A 34 15.98 14.89 2.65
CA GLU A 34 16.76 14.43 3.78
C GLU A 34 16.81 12.90 3.72
N GLN A 35 18.01 12.35 3.49
CA GLN A 35 18.22 10.92 3.73
C GLN A 35 17.96 10.65 5.21
N ASP A 36 17.05 9.73 5.47
CA ASP A 36 16.80 9.23 6.82
C ASP A 36 18.12 8.66 7.38
N THR A 37 18.67 9.32 8.41
CA THR A 37 19.96 8.98 9.02
C THR A 37 19.83 7.91 10.11
N THR A 38 18.62 7.40 10.34
CA THR A 38 18.32 6.35 11.33
C THR A 38 18.92 4.98 10.97
N GLY A 39 19.27 4.75 9.70
CA GLY A 39 19.68 3.44 9.21
C GLY A 39 18.50 2.49 8.92
N LEU A 40 17.26 2.95 9.08
CA LEU A 40 16.06 2.24 8.71
C LEU A 40 15.91 2.20 7.19
N ASN A 41 15.45 1.07 6.68
CA ASN A 41 15.01 0.91 5.30
C ASN A 41 13.49 0.83 5.25
N VAL A 42 12.90 1.72 4.45
CA VAL A 42 11.48 1.71 4.09
C VAL A 42 11.34 1.02 2.74
N TYR A 43 10.72 -0.15 2.76
CA TYR A 43 10.44 -0.95 1.57
C TYR A 43 8.99 -0.73 1.17
N VAL A 44 8.77 -0.38 -0.09
CA VAL A 44 7.43 -0.17 -0.65
C VAL A 44 7.28 -1.00 -1.91
N ALA A 45 6.30 -1.89 -1.95
CA ALA A 45 5.96 -2.67 -3.14
C ALA A 45 4.76 -2.05 -3.86
N GLY A 46 4.76 -2.11 -5.19
CA GLY A 46 3.64 -1.61 -5.98
C GLY A 46 3.74 -1.87 -7.48
N ILE A 47 3.10 -0.99 -8.23
CA ILE A 47 2.99 -1.06 -9.69
C ILE A 47 3.35 0.28 -10.30
N LYS A 48 3.99 0.24 -11.48
CA LYS A 48 4.28 1.42 -12.28
C LYS A 48 4.12 1.13 -13.77
N SER A 49 3.36 1.96 -14.48
CA SER A 49 3.26 1.93 -15.93
C SER A 49 4.55 2.44 -16.58
N ILE A 50 5.06 1.65 -17.52
CA ILE A 50 6.15 2.07 -18.42
C ILE A 50 5.55 2.84 -19.60
N ASP A 51 4.43 2.36 -20.13
CA ASP A 51 3.65 2.98 -21.19
C ASP A 51 2.14 2.68 -20.99
N GLU A 52 1.31 3.01 -21.99
CA GLU A 52 -0.14 2.82 -21.92
C GLU A 52 -0.60 1.35 -21.83
N LEU A 53 0.27 0.39 -22.18
CA LEU A 53 -0.09 -1.03 -22.28
C LEU A 53 0.68 -1.92 -21.28
N THR A 54 1.77 -1.40 -20.71
CA THR A 54 2.69 -2.18 -19.88
C THR A 54 2.92 -1.54 -18.52
N SER A 55 2.85 -2.36 -17.49
CA SER A 55 3.16 -2.00 -16.11
C SER A 55 4.07 -3.02 -15.49
N VAL A 56 4.95 -2.60 -14.58
CA VAL A 56 5.91 -3.48 -13.92
C VAL A 56 5.68 -3.51 -12.42
N ALA A 57 6.03 -4.66 -11.84
CA ALA A 57 6.18 -4.81 -10.40
C ALA A 57 7.41 -4.01 -9.95
N GLU A 58 7.20 -3.03 -9.08
CA GLU A 58 8.23 -2.09 -8.64
C GLU A 58 8.39 -2.18 -7.12
N LEU A 59 9.64 -2.17 -6.65
CA LEU A 59 10.00 -2.09 -5.24
C LEU A 59 10.78 -0.79 -5.02
N TRP A 60 10.28 0.12 -4.21
CA TRP A 60 11.06 1.28 -3.76
C TRP A 60 11.73 0.97 -2.43
N VAL A 61 13.01 1.33 -2.30
CA VAL A 61 13.75 1.27 -1.04
C VAL A 61 14.25 2.67 -0.73
N ASN A 62 13.78 3.26 0.36
CA ASN A 62 14.06 4.66 0.73
C ASN A 62 13.80 5.60 -0.46
N ASN A 63 12.60 5.52 -1.02
CA ASN A 63 12.11 6.28 -2.17
C ASN A 63 12.83 6.01 -3.51
N SER A 64 13.83 5.13 -3.52
CA SER A 64 14.59 4.80 -4.73
C SER A 64 14.02 3.53 -5.40
N PRO A 65 13.60 3.59 -6.67
CA PRO A 65 13.01 2.44 -7.37
C PRO A 65 14.02 1.31 -7.62
N ARG A 66 13.55 0.08 -7.53
CA ARG A 66 14.23 -1.17 -7.86
C ARG A 66 13.23 -2.07 -8.59
N ASN A 67 13.44 -2.23 -9.89
CA ASN A 67 12.63 -3.17 -10.66
C ASN A 67 12.95 -4.61 -10.24
N ILE A 68 11.92 -5.36 -9.87
CA ILE A 68 12.03 -6.77 -9.45
C ILE A 68 11.39 -7.74 -10.45
N ALA A 69 10.61 -7.23 -11.41
CA ALA A 69 10.08 -8.06 -12.48
C ALA A 69 11.18 -8.43 -13.48
N LYS A 70 11.00 -9.54 -14.21
CA LYS A 70 11.85 -9.83 -15.38
C LYS A 70 11.83 -8.66 -16.36
N SER A 71 12.97 -8.34 -16.97
CA SER A 71 13.04 -7.36 -18.05
C SER A 71 12.02 -7.70 -19.15
N ASN A 72 11.03 -6.83 -19.37
CA ASN A 72 9.85 -6.97 -20.26
C ASN A 72 8.63 -7.71 -19.69
N GLY A 73 8.60 -8.09 -18.41
CA GLY A 73 7.45 -8.71 -17.78
C GLY A 73 6.43 -7.69 -17.29
N THR A 74 5.21 -7.71 -17.82
CA THR A 74 4.09 -6.97 -17.22
C THR A 74 3.75 -7.59 -15.86
N GLY A 75 3.57 -6.81 -14.80
CA GLY A 75 3.32 -7.38 -13.47
C GLY A 75 2.97 -6.35 -12.40
N THR A 76 2.65 -6.86 -11.21
CA THR A 76 2.33 -6.06 -10.01
C THR A 76 3.06 -6.65 -8.82
N ALA A 77 3.65 -5.81 -7.96
CA ALA A 77 4.07 -6.20 -6.62
C ALA A 77 2.98 -5.77 -5.62
N SER A 78 2.29 -6.74 -5.04
CA SER A 78 1.14 -6.52 -4.16
C SER A 78 1.53 -6.34 -2.70
N SER A 79 2.55 -7.07 -2.23
CA SER A 79 2.92 -7.08 -0.80
C SER A 79 4.42 -7.33 -0.60
N VAL A 80 5.01 -6.68 0.40
CA VAL A 80 6.41 -6.83 0.81
C VAL A 80 6.53 -7.22 2.29
N PHE A 81 7.49 -8.10 2.58
CA PHE A 81 7.87 -8.50 3.94
C PHE A 81 9.39 -8.67 4.02
N VAL A 82 10.01 -8.27 5.13
CA VAL A 82 11.46 -8.38 5.32
C VAL A 82 11.80 -9.22 6.55
N ASP A 83 12.44 -10.36 6.33
CA ASP A 83 12.94 -11.25 7.39
C ASP A 83 14.47 -11.36 7.32
N GLY A 84 15.16 -11.10 8.44
CA GLY A 84 16.62 -10.92 8.43
C GLY A 84 17.09 -9.95 7.34
N ASN A 85 17.94 -10.44 6.43
CA ASN A 85 18.44 -9.71 5.26
C ASN A 85 17.64 -9.99 3.97
N ASP A 86 16.64 -10.88 4.04
CA ASP A 86 15.87 -11.30 2.89
C ASP A 86 14.62 -10.43 2.72
N VAL A 87 14.48 -9.86 1.53
CA VAL A 87 13.29 -9.12 1.11
C VAL A 87 12.42 -10.06 0.28
N TYR A 88 11.20 -10.29 0.75
CA TYR A 88 10.20 -11.09 0.07
C TYR A 88 9.12 -10.16 -0.48
N VAL A 89 8.83 -10.30 -1.77
CA VAL A 89 7.74 -9.58 -2.44
C VAL A 89 6.84 -10.60 -3.09
N THR A 90 5.53 -10.37 -3.12
CA THR A 90 4.60 -11.19 -3.88
C THR A 90 3.69 -10.36 -4.76
N GLY A 91 3.09 -11.01 -5.76
CA GLY A 91 2.22 -10.39 -6.74
C GLY A 91 2.08 -11.29 -7.96
N HIS A 92 2.09 -10.73 -9.16
CA HIS A 92 2.04 -11.55 -10.36
C HIS A 92 2.95 -11.04 -11.48
N GLU A 93 3.40 -11.95 -12.33
CA GLU A 93 4.04 -11.67 -13.60
C GLU A 93 3.15 -12.21 -14.73
N SER A 94 3.04 -11.46 -15.83
CA SER A 94 2.40 -11.94 -17.04
C SER A 94 3.34 -12.88 -17.79
N ASN A 95 2.81 -14.03 -18.22
CA ASN A 95 3.49 -14.91 -19.18
C ASN A 95 3.19 -14.55 -20.65
N GLY A 96 2.62 -13.36 -20.90
CA GLY A 96 2.19 -12.89 -22.21
C GLY A 96 0.70 -13.13 -22.51
N SER A 97 0.01 -13.95 -21.72
CA SER A 97 -1.44 -14.17 -21.87
C SER A 97 -2.18 -14.29 -20.54
N LEU A 98 -1.52 -14.79 -19.50
CA LEU A 98 -2.08 -15.00 -18.17
C LEU A 98 -1.22 -14.27 -17.15
N ASN A 99 -1.83 -13.84 -16.05
CA ASN A 99 -1.09 -13.44 -14.86
C ASN A 99 -0.77 -14.69 -14.06
N ILE A 100 0.47 -14.78 -13.57
CA ILE A 100 0.98 -15.90 -12.81
C ILE A 100 1.45 -15.40 -11.45
N ALA A 101 0.81 -15.89 -10.39
CA ALA A 101 1.17 -15.59 -9.01
C ALA A 101 2.65 -15.93 -8.77
N THR A 102 3.39 -14.95 -8.25
CA THR A 102 4.86 -14.97 -8.17
C THR A 102 5.33 -14.45 -6.82
N VAL A 103 6.44 -15.02 -6.33
CA VAL A 103 7.21 -14.50 -5.20
C VAL A 103 8.60 -14.12 -5.70
N TRP A 104 9.06 -12.94 -5.33
CA TRP A 104 10.44 -12.51 -5.52
C TRP A 104 11.16 -12.49 -4.18
N LYS A 105 12.18 -13.32 -4.05
CA LYS A 105 13.11 -13.28 -2.91
C LYS A 105 14.39 -12.58 -3.36
N ASN A 106 14.68 -11.40 -2.82
CA ASN A 106 15.83 -10.58 -3.21
C ASN A 106 15.92 -10.37 -4.74
N GLY A 107 14.77 -10.13 -5.38
CA GLY A 107 14.65 -9.97 -6.84
C GLY A 107 14.65 -11.27 -7.65
N THR A 108 14.83 -12.44 -7.03
CA THR A 108 14.74 -13.73 -7.73
C THR A 108 13.30 -14.25 -7.72
N ALA A 109 12.68 -14.30 -8.90
CA ALA A 109 11.29 -14.73 -9.09
C ALA A 109 11.10 -16.26 -9.00
N THR A 110 10.04 -16.70 -8.33
CA THR A 110 9.53 -18.08 -8.30
C THR A 110 8.01 -18.05 -8.47
N THR A 111 7.46 -18.81 -9.42
CA THR A 111 6.00 -18.90 -9.63
C THR A 111 5.38 -19.83 -8.59
N LEU A 112 4.16 -19.49 -8.14
CA LEU A 112 3.39 -20.27 -7.16
C LEU A 112 2.48 -21.32 -7.78
N THR A 113 2.32 -21.26 -9.10
CA THR A 113 1.46 -22.14 -9.89
C THR A 113 2.24 -22.73 -11.07
N ASP A 114 1.65 -23.71 -11.77
CA ASP A 114 2.26 -24.30 -12.98
C ASP A 114 2.24 -23.37 -14.20
N GLY A 115 1.53 -22.24 -14.10
CA GLY A 115 1.45 -21.20 -15.12
C GLY A 115 0.41 -21.47 -16.21
N SER A 116 -0.43 -22.49 -16.05
CA SER A 116 -1.46 -22.87 -17.02
C SER A 116 -2.78 -22.09 -16.86
N LYS A 117 -2.98 -21.43 -15.71
CA LYS A 117 -4.19 -20.67 -15.39
C LYS A 117 -3.83 -19.30 -14.83
N ASN A 118 -4.80 -18.39 -14.89
CA ASN A 118 -4.65 -17.06 -14.34
C ASN A 118 -4.62 -17.16 -12.80
N SER A 119 -3.59 -16.62 -12.17
CA SER A 119 -3.40 -16.62 -10.73
C SER A 119 -2.81 -15.29 -10.27
N THR A 120 -3.19 -14.87 -9.07
CA THR A 120 -2.67 -13.67 -8.44
C THR A 120 -2.39 -13.92 -6.96
N SER A 121 -1.40 -13.20 -6.40
CA SER A 121 -1.19 -13.14 -4.97
C SER A 121 -1.27 -11.70 -4.46
N ALA A 122 -1.80 -11.58 -3.25
CA ALA A 122 -2.17 -10.30 -2.64
C ALA A 122 -1.33 -9.96 -1.42
N SER A 123 -0.94 -10.96 -0.61
CA SER A 123 -0.28 -10.74 0.67
C SER A 123 0.75 -11.81 0.95
N ILE A 124 1.87 -11.41 1.56
CA ILE A 124 2.96 -12.29 1.98
C ILE A 124 3.25 -12.09 3.47
N PHE A 125 3.53 -13.19 4.16
CA PHE A 125 3.98 -13.20 5.54
C PHE A 125 5.07 -14.26 5.71
N VAL A 126 6.12 -13.95 6.47
CA VAL A 126 7.20 -14.90 6.75
C VAL A 126 7.26 -15.16 8.25
N ASP A 127 7.19 -16.43 8.63
CA ASP A 127 7.31 -16.87 10.02
C ASP A 127 8.30 -18.03 10.11
N ASN A 128 9.32 -17.89 10.96
CA ASN A 128 10.31 -18.94 11.21
C ASN A 128 10.93 -19.56 9.93
N GLY A 129 11.14 -18.73 8.90
CA GLY A 129 11.70 -19.13 7.61
C GLY A 129 10.69 -19.73 6.62
N ASP A 130 9.45 -19.99 7.03
CA ASP A 130 8.36 -20.40 6.15
C ASP A 130 7.70 -19.17 5.52
N VAL A 131 7.50 -19.21 4.20
CA VAL A 131 6.86 -18.15 3.43
C VAL A 131 5.41 -18.52 3.16
N TYR A 132 4.48 -17.68 3.62
CA TYR A 132 3.05 -17.83 3.43
C TYR A 132 2.55 -16.74 2.48
N VAL A 133 1.76 -17.13 1.50
CA VAL A 133 1.20 -16.20 0.51
C VAL A 133 -0.30 -16.45 0.38
N ALA A 134 -1.12 -15.40 0.41
CA ALA A 134 -2.55 -15.46 0.09
C ALA A 134 -2.83 -14.91 -1.30
N GLY A 135 -3.85 -15.48 -1.97
CA GLY A 135 -4.29 -15.04 -3.29
C GLY A 135 -5.37 -15.94 -3.87
N ASP A 136 -5.38 -16.05 -5.20
CA ASP A 136 -6.32 -16.88 -5.95
C ASP A 136 -5.71 -17.47 -7.23
N GLU A 137 -6.33 -18.55 -7.71
CA GLU A 137 -6.13 -19.10 -9.05
C GLU A 137 -7.50 -19.41 -9.66
N ILE A 138 -7.67 -19.16 -10.97
CA ILE A 138 -8.92 -19.48 -11.66
C ILE A 138 -9.05 -21.00 -11.81
N GLU A 139 -10.17 -21.53 -11.32
CA GLU A 139 -10.58 -22.93 -11.44
C GLU A 139 -12.03 -23.03 -11.98
N ASN A 140 -12.61 -24.23 -11.97
CA ASN A 140 -13.99 -24.47 -12.44
C ASN A 140 -15.05 -23.63 -11.70
N ILE A 141 -14.75 -23.17 -10.48
CA ILE A 141 -15.61 -22.33 -9.65
C ILE A 141 -15.39 -20.82 -9.87
N GLY A 142 -14.56 -20.42 -10.84
CA GLY A 142 -14.06 -19.06 -10.97
C GLY A 142 -12.79 -18.86 -10.12
N PHE A 143 -12.66 -17.72 -9.45
CA PHE A 143 -11.57 -17.51 -8.49
C PHE A 143 -11.62 -18.55 -7.37
N ASN A 144 -10.54 -19.29 -7.17
CA ASN A 144 -10.36 -20.22 -6.06
C ASN A 144 -9.34 -19.60 -5.09
N ALA A 145 -9.78 -19.17 -3.91
CA ALA A 145 -8.88 -18.63 -2.89
C ALA A 145 -7.90 -19.71 -2.43
N ARG A 146 -6.62 -19.34 -2.33
CA ARG A 146 -5.54 -20.23 -1.91
C ARG A 146 -4.62 -19.54 -0.92
N VAL A 147 -4.00 -20.36 -0.06
CA VAL A 147 -2.76 -20.00 0.63
C VAL A 147 -1.64 -20.94 0.17
N TRP A 148 -0.51 -20.37 -0.21
CA TRP A 148 0.70 -21.13 -0.51
C TRP A 148 1.65 -21.05 0.68
N LYS A 149 2.11 -22.21 1.17
CA LYS A 149 3.22 -22.31 2.11
C LYS A 149 4.43 -22.86 1.38
N ASN A 150 5.49 -22.08 1.23
CA ASN A 150 6.70 -22.44 0.48
C ASN A 150 6.38 -23.00 -0.93
N GLY A 151 5.42 -22.38 -1.62
CA GLY A 151 4.96 -22.80 -2.95
C GLY A 151 3.94 -23.95 -2.97
N ILE A 152 3.63 -24.58 -1.83
CA ILE A 152 2.61 -25.63 -1.74
C ILE A 152 1.24 -25.00 -1.45
N ALA A 153 0.31 -25.14 -2.39
CA ALA A 153 -1.03 -24.58 -2.30
C ALA A 153 -1.97 -25.36 -1.36
N THR A 154 -2.79 -24.64 -0.62
CA THR A 154 -3.97 -25.13 0.11
C THR A 154 -5.19 -24.34 -0.35
N ASP A 155 -6.26 -25.02 -0.73
CA ASP A 155 -7.50 -24.40 -1.17
C ASP A 155 -8.33 -23.95 0.04
N LEU A 156 -8.88 -22.73 -0.03
CA LEU A 156 -9.69 -22.11 1.01
C LEU A 156 -11.18 -22.01 0.65
N SER A 157 -11.50 -22.13 -0.64
CA SER A 157 -12.81 -21.81 -1.20
C SER A 157 -13.96 -22.65 -0.69
N ASP A 158 -13.71 -23.90 -0.28
CA ASP A 158 -14.73 -24.91 0.01
C ASP A 158 -15.80 -25.02 -1.10
N GLY A 159 -15.36 -24.97 -2.36
CA GLY A 159 -16.24 -25.04 -3.54
C GLY A 159 -16.95 -23.74 -3.94
N PHE A 160 -16.74 -22.63 -3.23
CA PHE A 160 -17.30 -21.32 -3.57
C PHE A 160 -16.29 -20.43 -4.28
N GLN A 161 -16.74 -19.66 -5.28
CA GLN A 161 -15.91 -18.60 -5.85
C GLN A 161 -15.42 -17.67 -4.74
N SER A 162 -14.12 -17.45 -4.62
CA SER A 162 -13.55 -16.72 -3.50
C SER A 162 -12.18 -16.14 -3.81
N ARG A 163 -11.74 -15.21 -2.97
CA ARG A 163 -10.39 -14.61 -3.03
C ARG A 163 -9.83 -14.45 -1.63
N ALA A 164 -8.56 -14.79 -1.44
CA ALA A 164 -7.82 -14.43 -0.25
C ALA A 164 -7.01 -13.15 -0.51
N THR A 165 -7.18 -12.15 0.34
CA THR A 165 -6.62 -10.79 0.19
C THR A 165 -5.47 -10.53 1.15
N SER A 166 -5.45 -11.22 2.30
CA SER A 166 -4.42 -11.05 3.32
C SER A 166 -4.08 -12.38 4.01
N VAL A 167 -2.83 -12.52 4.47
CA VAL A 167 -2.36 -13.64 5.30
C VAL A 167 -1.59 -13.13 6.51
N PHE A 168 -1.78 -13.77 7.65
CA PHE A 168 -1.04 -13.52 8.88
C PHE A 168 -0.81 -14.85 9.61
N VAL A 169 0.37 -15.03 10.22
CA VAL A 169 0.71 -16.24 10.98
C VAL A 169 0.96 -15.87 12.44
N SER A 170 0.29 -16.56 13.35
CA SER A 170 0.48 -16.36 14.80
C SER A 170 0.24 -17.66 15.57
N GLY A 171 1.14 -17.97 16.51
CA GLY A 171 1.04 -19.16 17.36
C GLY A 171 0.91 -20.47 16.57
N GLY A 172 1.57 -20.57 15.41
CA GLY A 172 1.48 -21.72 14.50
C GLY A 172 0.17 -21.84 13.71
N ASN A 173 -0.75 -20.87 13.82
CA ASN A 173 -1.97 -20.82 13.02
C ASN A 173 -1.79 -19.87 11.84
N VAL A 174 -2.33 -20.27 10.69
CA VAL A 174 -2.40 -19.45 9.49
C VAL A 174 -3.79 -18.83 9.40
N TYR A 175 -3.84 -17.51 9.40
CA TYR A 175 -5.05 -16.74 9.20
C TYR A 175 -5.02 -16.13 7.81
N ALA A 176 -6.14 -16.18 7.11
CA ALA A 176 -6.34 -15.44 5.87
C ALA A 176 -7.68 -14.71 5.92
N SER A 177 -7.81 -13.61 5.18
CA SER A 177 -9.10 -12.92 5.01
C SER A 177 -9.42 -12.72 3.54
N GLY A 178 -10.68 -12.43 3.24
CA GLY A 178 -11.11 -12.23 1.87
C GLY A 178 -12.63 -12.21 1.73
N TRP A 179 -13.10 -12.74 0.60
CA TRP A 179 -14.53 -12.89 0.34
C TRP A 179 -14.87 -14.24 -0.27
N GLN A 180 -16.09 -14.72 -0.02
CA GLN A 180 -16.72 -15.85 -0.70
C GLN A 180 -18.03 -15.42 -1.34
N TYR A 181 -18.30 -15.90 -2.55
CA TYR A 181 -19.56 -15.67 -3.26
C TYR A 181 -20.52 -16.84 -3.01
N ILE A 182 -21.51 -16.60 -2.15
CA ILE A 182 -22.44 -17.62 -1.64
C ILE A 182 -23.87 -17.11 -1.83
N GLN A 183 -24.72 -17.91 -2.49
CA GLN A 183 -26.14 -17.58 -2.70
C GLN A 183 -26.35 -16.19 -3.33
N SER A 184 -25.55 -15.87 -4.34
CA SER A 184 -25.59 -14.59 -5.07
C SER A 184 -25.08 -13.36 -4.31
N GLU A 185 -24.43 -13.52 -3.16
CA GLU A 185 -23.86 -12.42 -2.38
C GLU A 185 -22.37 -12.65 -2.07
N PHE A 186 -21.60 -11.57 -2.08
CA PHE A 186 -20.21 -11.56 -1.62
C PHE A 186 -20.20 -11.38 -0.10
N ARG A 187 -19.59 -12.33 0.61
CA ARG A 187 -19.51 -12.32 2.07
C ARG A 187 -18.07 -12.18 2.51
N ALA A 188 -17.80 -11.25 3.41
CA ALA A 188 -16.49 -11.13 4.05
C ALA A 188 -16.24 -12.37 4.91
N VAL A 189 -15.05 -12.94 4.81
CA VAL A 189 -14.69 -14.20 5.47
C VAL A 189 -13.28 -14.11 6.03
N VAL A 190 -13.08 -14.78 7.16
CA VAL A 190 -11.76 -15.10 7.71
C VAL A 190 -11.58 -16.61 7.71
N TRP A 191 -10.44 -17.09 7.25
CA TRP A 191 -10.04 -18.48 7.34
C TRP A 191 -8.99 -18.66 8.42
N LYS A 192 -9.15 -19.69 9.25
CA LYS A 192 -8.12 -20.16 10.17
C LYS A 192 -7.77 -21.59 9.80
N ASN A 193 -6.53 -21.81 9.36
CA ASN A 193 -6.02 -23.12 8.90
C ASN A 193 -6.95 -23.77 7.86
N GLY A 194 -7.43 -22.99 6.89
CA GLY A 194 -8.33 -23.46 5.83
C GLY A 194 -9.82 -23.47 6.20
N ILE A 195 -10.17 -23.26 7.47
CA ILE A 195 -11.58 -23.29 7.92
C ILE A 195 -12.16 -21.89 7.86
N ALA A 196 -13.18 -21.70 7.02
CA ALA A 196 -13.88 -20.44 6.81
C ALA A 196 -14.82 -20.07 7.98
N THR A 197 -14.82 -18.80 8.37
CA THR A 197 -15.82 -18.18 9.25
C THR A 197 -16.36 -16.92 8.57
N GLN A 198 -17.67 -16.88 8.33
CA GLN A 198 -18.33 -15.71 7.76
C GLN A 198 -18.34 -14.57 8.79
N LEU A 199 -18.02 -13.36 8.33
CA LEU A 199 -17.99 -12.15 9.15
C LEU A 199 -19.29 -11.34 9.06
N THR A 200 -20.19 -11.73 8.16
CA THR A 200 -21.47 -11.05 7.94
C THR A 200 -22.63 -12.05 7.91
N ASP A 201 -23.86 -11.54 8.01
CA ASP A 201 -25.08 -12.35 7.90
C ASP A 201 -25.36 -12.83 6.45
N GLY A 202 -24.59 -12.31 5.49
CA GLY A 202 -24.67 -12.68 4.08
C GLY A 202 -25.86 -12.10 3.33
N THR A 203 -26.53 -11.08 3.88
CA THR A 203 -27.67 -10.40 3.25
C THR A 203 -27.26 -9.26 2.30
N LYS A 204 -25.98 -8.88 2.31
CA LYS A 204 -25.42 -7.73 1.58
C LYS A 204 -23.99 -8.04 1.14
N PHE A 205 -23.53 -7.32 0.13
CA PHE A 205 -22.14 -7.31 -0.28
C PHE A 205 -21.21 -6.88 0.86
N ALA A 206 -20.20 -7.69 1.12
CA ALA A 206 -19.12 -7.41 2.04
C ALA A 206 -17.80 -8.01 1.55
N THR A 207 -16.69 -7.37 1.93
CA THR A 207 -15.33 -7.81 1.62
C THR A 207 -14.43 -7.61 2.83
N ALA A 208 -13.53 -8.57 3.09
CA ALA A 208 -12.40 -8.38 3.97
C ALA A 208 -11.11 -8.21 3.16
N ASN A 209 -10.30 -7.22 3.51
CA ASN A 209 -9.09 -6.83 2.78
C ASN A 209 -7.80 -7.12 3.55
N SER A 210 -7.86 -7.15 4.89
CA SER A 210 -6.69 -7.34 5.74
C SER A 210 -7.01 -8.14 7.00
N VAL A 211 -6.08 -8.99 7.44
CA VAL A 211 -6.12 -9.66 8.73
C VAL A 211 -4.84 -9.38 9.51
N TYR A 212 -4.99 -9.10 10.80
CA TYR A 212 -3.90 -8.97 11.78
C TYR A 212 -4.27 -9.73 13.05
N VAL A 213 -3.31 -10.40 13.67
CA VAL A 213 -3.53 -11.15 14.92
C VAL A 213 -2.59 -10.64 16.00
N ASP A 214 -3.18 -10.20 17.11
CA ASP A 214 -2.44 -9.77 18.31
C ASP A 214 -2.85 -10.65 19.50
N GLY A 215 -1.92 -11.48 19.98
CA GLY A 215 -2.22 -12.52 20.95
C GLY A 215 -3.34 -13.45 20.47
N ASP A 216 -4.45 -13.45 21.21
CA ASP A 216 -5.65 -14.25 20.91
C ASP A 216 -6.68 -13.48 20.05
N ASP A 217 -6.51 -12.18 19.87
CA ASP A 217 -7.46 -11.33 19.15
C ASP A 217 -7.14 -11.30 17.65
N VAL A 218 -8.17 -11.57 16.83
CA VAL A 218 -8.12 -11.48 15.37
C VAL A 218 -8.86 -10.24 14.91
N TYR A 219 -8.16 -9.35 14.22
CA TYR A 219 -8.71 -8.13 13.64
C TYR A 219 -8.76 -8.28 12.13
N VAL A 220 -9.93 -8.06 11.54
CA VAL A 220 -10.11 -8.09 10.10
C VAL A 220 -10.64 -6.74 9.62
N GLY A 221 -9.95 -6.09 8.69
CA GLY A 221 -10.38 -4.84 8.08
C GLY A 221 -11.10 -5.07 6.75
N GLY A 222 -12.14 -4.30 6.46
CA GLY A 222 -12.81 -4.31 5.17
C GLY A 222 -14.00 -3.36 5.09
N SER A 223 -15.05 -3.79 4.38
CA SER A 223 -16.27 -3.00 4.19
C SER A 223 -17.49 -3.87 3.94
N GLU A 224 -18.67 -3.33 4.21
CA GLU A 224 -19.97 -3.94 3.90
C GLU A 224 -20.98 -2.85 3.53
N TYR A 225 -21.90 -3.13 2.61
CA TYR A 225 -22.96 -2.18 2.29
C TYR A 225 -23.89 -1.95 3.48
N ASN A 226 -24.29 -0.69 3.67
CA ASN A 226 -25.28 -0.31 4.67
C ASN A 226 -26.62 -1.05 4.46
N ASN A 227 -27.09 -1.12 3.21
CA ASN A 227 -28.29 -1.82 2.78
C ASN A 227 -28.26 -2.13 1.27
N ALA A 228 -29.21 -2.95 0.80
CA ALA A 228 -29.29 -3.39 -0.59
C ALA A 228 -29.71 -2.30 -1.61
N THR A 229 -30.27 -1.19 -1.13
CA THR A 229 -30.80 -0.11 -1.96
C THR A 229 -29.77 0.99 -2.17
N ASP A 230 -29.26 1.58 -1.10
CA ASP A 230 -28.33 2.72 -1.14
C ASP A 230 -26.91 2.28 -1.50
N LYS A 231 -26.52 1.05 -1.11
CA LYS A 231 -25.22 0.44 -1.41
C LYS A 231 -24.03 1.33 -1.04
N ILE A 232 -24.13 1.99 0.11
CA ILE A 232 -23.04 2.80 0.66
C ILE A 232 -22.13 1.87 1.46
N LEU A 233 -20.83 1.86 1.14
CA LEU A 233 -19.85 1.05 1.87
C LEU A 233 -19.59 1.66 3.24
N ILE A 234 -19.77 0.87 4.30
CA ILE A 234 -19.33 1.21 5.64
C ILE A 234 -17.95 0.59 5.85
N ALA A 235 -16.97 1.39 6.24
CA ALA A 235 -15.66 0.91 6.64
C ALA A 235 -15.79 0.15 7.98
N LYS A 236 -15.30 -1.09 8.05
CA LYS A 236 -15.49 -1.96 9.22
C LYS A 236 -14.19 -2.63 9.65
N ILE A 237 -14.10 -2.85 10.96
CA ILE A 237 -13.20 -3.84 11.56
C ILE A 237 -14.07 -4.93 12.19
N TRP A 238 -13.78 -6.20 11.92
CA TRP A 238 -14.31 -7.31 12.69
C TRP A 238 -13.26 -7.76 13.70
N LYS A 239 -13.54 -7.58 14.99
CA LYS A 239 -12.71 -8.11 16.08
C LYS A 239 -13.33 -9.43 16.55
N ASN A 240 -12.62 -10.54 16.34
CA ASN A 240 -13.10 -11.90 16.66
C ASN A 240 -14.50 -12.19 16.06
N GLY A 241 -14.74 -11.71 14.84
CA GLY A 241 -16.03 -11.85 14.14
C GLY A 241 -17.11 -10.84 14.54
N VAL A 242 -16.86 -9.99 15.54
CA VAL A 242 -17.81 -8.93 15.95
C VAL A 242 -17.52 -7.66 15.16
N PRO A 243 -18.49 -7.13 14.39
CA PRO A 243 -18.31 -5.92 13.59
C PRO A 243 -18.21 -4.65 14.45
N ILE A 244 -17.32 -3.76 14.04
CA ILE A 244 -17.12 -2.42 14.57
C ILE A 244 -17.11 -1.47 13.37
N ASP A 245 -18.07 -0.55 13.32
CA ASP A 245 -18.21 0.41 12.24
C ASP A 245 -17.26 1.59 12.50
N LEU A 246 -16.46 1.95 11.50
CA LEU A 246 -15.55 3.10 11.54
C LEU A 246 -16.16 4.36 10.90
N THR A 247 -17.22 4.18 10.10
CA THR A 247 -17.99 5.26 9.48
C THR A 247 -19.48 5.04 9.70
N ASP A 248 -20.26 6.12 9.58
CA ASP A 248 -21.71 6.11 9.84
C ASP A 248 -22.56 5.65 8.64
N GLY A 249 -21.93 5.45 7.48
CA GLY A 249 -22.60 5.08 6.24
C GLY A 249 -23.29 6.23 5.52
N THR A 250 -22.95 7.49 5.83
CA THR A 250 -23.37 8.67 5.07
C THR A 250 -22.70 8.72 3.70
N ASN A 251 -21.40 8.43 3.65
CA ASN A 251 -20.61 8.31 2.44
C ASN A 251 -19.86 6.97 2.40
N SER A 252 -19.49 6.53 1.20
CA SER A 252 -18.76 5.28 1.03
C SER A 252 -17.36 5.38 1.63
N ALA A 253 -16.99 4.39 2.42
CA ALA A 253 -15.65 4.22 2.98
C ALA A 253 -15.28 2.74 3.03
N LEU A 254 -13.98 2.46 3.05
CA LEU A 254 -13.47 1.09 3.22
C LEU A 254 -12.15 1.08 3.96
N VAL A 255 -11.85 -0.05 4.62
CA VAL A 255 -10.53 -0.36 5.19
C VAL A 255 -9.76 -1.26 4.23
N GLU A 256 -8.53 -0.88 3.92
CA GLU A 256 -7.58 -1.67 3.13
C GLU A 256 -6.65 -2.49 4.01
N ALA A 257 -6.15 -1.90 5.10
CA ALA A 257 -5.21 -2.56 6.02
C ALA A 257 -5.55 -2.26 7.47
N VAL A 258 -5.34 -3.26 8.33
CA VAL A 258 -5.41 -3.14 9.80
C VAL A 258 -4.07 -3.57 10.41
N LEU A 259 -3.63 -2.87 11.45
CA LEU A 259 -2.40 -3.15 12.17
C LEU A 259 -2.57 -2.80 13.65
N ILE A 260 -2.04 -3.64 14.53
CA ILE A 260 -2.02 -3.40 15.97
C ILE A 260 -0.60 -3.04 16.38
N SER A 261 -0.44 -1.96 17.13
CA SER A 261 0.85 -1.56 17.72
C SER A 261 0.66 -1.15 19.17
N GLY A 262 1.24 -1.93 20.09
CA GLY A 262 0.97 -1.78 21.52
C GLY A 262 -0.52 -1.96 21.81
N ASN A 263 -1.17 -0.92 22.33
CA ASN A 263 -2.61 -0.94 22.63
C ASN A 263 -3.47 -0.28 21.53
N ASP A 264 -2.84 0.25 20.49
CA ASP A 264 -3.52 1.04 19.47
C ASP A 264 -3.91 0.18 18.26
N VAL A 265 -5.16 0.33 17.84
CA VAL A 265 -5.70 -0.27 16.61
C VAL A 265 -5.61 0.77 15.50
N TYR A 266 -4.81 0.49 14.49
CA TYR A 266 -4.71 1.30 13.29
C TYR A 266 -5.45 0.64 12.13
N ALA A 267 -6.20 1.43 11.38
CA ALA A 267 -6.75 1.03 10.09
C ALA A 267 -6.48 2.14 9.06
N VAL A 268 -6.28 1.77 7.81
CA VAL A 268 -6.11 2.72 6.69
C VAL A 268 -6.97 2.32 5.51
N GLY A 269 -7.34 3.28 4.69
CA GLY A 269 -8.20 3.07 3.52
C GLY A 269 -8.60 4.37 2.86
N MET A 270 -9.89 4.50 2.55
CA MET A 270 -10.45 5.74 2.01
C MET A 270 -11.85 6.02 2.55
N GLU A 271 -12.25 7.29 2.45
CA GLU A 271 -13.63 7.73 2.62
C GLU A 271 -13.95 8.82 1.59
N ASN A 272 -15.13 8.72 0.99
CA ASN A 272 -15.66 9.76 0.11
C ASN A 272 -16.20 10.93 0.95
N LEU A 273 -15.78 12.16 0.65
CA LEU A 273 -16.19 13.35 1.43
C LEU A 273 -17.38 14.11 0.83
N GLY A 274 -18.17 13.46 -0.03
CA GLY A 274 -19.37 14.02 -0.67
C GLY A 274 -19.16 14.51 -2.11
N ASN A 275 -17.92 14.42 -2.63
CA ASN A 275 -17.61 14.70 -4.03
C ASN A 275 -17.66 13.41 -4.86
N GLN A 276 -18.47 13.40 -5.93
CA GLN A 276 -18.80 12.19 -6.71
C GLN A 276 -17.62 11.45 -7.37
N SER A 277 -16.39 11.97 -7.31
CA SER A 277 -15.21 11.40 -7.96
C SER A 277 -13.94 11.41 -7.10
N GLU A 278 -14.01 11.74 -5.81
CA GLU A 278 -12.84 12.14 -5.03
C GLU A 278 -12.89 11.51 -3.63
N ASP A 279 -12.17 10.39 -3.48
CA ASP A 279 -11.99 9.70 -2.21
C ASP A 279 -10.79 10.31 -1.48
N ALA A 280 -10.94 10.59 -0.18
CA ALA A 280 -9.83 10.99 0.67
C ALA A 280 -9.12 9.75 1.22
N ALA A 281 -7.78 9.71 1.17
CA ALA A 281 -7.02 8.70 1.88
C ALA A 281 -7.19 8.95 3.39
N ALA A 282 -7.49 7.89 4.13
CA ALA A 282 -7.88 7.99 5.54
C ALA A 282 -7.12 7.01 6.42
N MET A 283 -6.86 7.43 7.66
CA MET A 283 -6.36 6.60 8.75
C MET A 283 -7.31 6.70 9.94
N TRP A 284 -7.69 5.56 10.51
CA TRP A 284 -8.37 5.48 11.79
C TRP A 284 -7.41 4.96 12.85
N LYS A 285 -7.29 5.69 13.96
CA LYS A 285 -6.58 5.23 15.16
C LYS A 285 -7.60 5.11 16.29
N ASN A 286 -7.83 3.89 16.77
CA ASN A 286 -8.83 3.58 17.80
C ASN A 286 -10.23 4.12 17.45
N GLY A 287 -10.62 4.03 16.17
CA GLY A 287 -11.91 4.54 15.67
C GLY A 287 -11.94 6.04 15.39
N VAL A 288 -10.90 6.80 15.74
CA VAL A 288 -10.80 8.23 15.43
C VAL A 288 -10.14 8.41 14.08
N ILE A 289 -10.86 9.05 13.14
CA ILE A 289 -10.37 9.27 11.78
C ILE A 289 -9.43 10.48 11.69
N THR A 290 -8.44 10.38 10.81
CA THR A 290 -7.59 11.45 10.31
C THR A 290 -7.49 11.30 8.80
N TYR A 291 -7.85 12.34 8.05
CA TYR A 291 -7.69 12.37 6.60
C TYR A 291 -6.25 12.73 6.25
N LEU A 292 -5.63 11.94 5.36
CA LEU A 292 -4.30 12.17 4.81
C LEU A 292 -4.34 13.12 3.61
N THR A 293 -5.51 13.23 2.96
CA THR A 293 -5.77 14.16 1.85
C THR A 293 -7.09 14.90 2.06
N ASP A 294 -7.32 15.96 1.29
CA ASP A 294 -8.47 16.86 1.44
C ASP A 294 -9.77 16.36 0.78
N GLY A 295 -9.72 15.25 0.05
CA GLY A 295 -10.85 14.70 -0.71
C GLY A 295 -11.25 15.51 -1.94
N ASN A 296 -10.38 16.40 -2.44
CA ASN A 296 -10.57 17.11 -3.72
C ASN A 296 -10.01 16.34 -4.93
N ASN A 297 -9.29 15.25 -4.69
CA ASN A 297 -8.76 14.37 -5.73
C ASN A 297 -8.75 12.93 -5.21
N TYR A 298 -8.79 11.96 -6.13
CA TYR A 298 -8.68 10.56 -5.78
C TYR A 298 -7.38 10.26 -5.01
N ALA A 299 -7.52 9.75 -3.80
CA ALA A 299 -6.44 9.21 -3.00
C ALA A 299 -6.91 7.99 -2.21
N ARG A 300 -6.00 7.07 -1.94
CA ARG A 300 -6.29 5.84 -1.20
C ARG A 300 -5.05 5.36 -0.45
N ALA A 301 -5.20 5.06 0.83
CA ALA A 301 -4.18 4.40 1.63
C ALA A 301 -4.35 2.88 1.54
N HIS A 302 -3.33 2.15 1.11
CA HIS A 302 -3.39 0.71 0.86
C HIS A 302 -2.76 -0.14 1.97
N SER A 303 -1.72 0.37 2.64
CA SER A 303 -0.97 -0.38 3.64
C SER A 303 -0.41 0.52 4.71
N ILE A 304 -0.23 0.00 5.92
CA ILE A 304 0.31 0.70 7.07
C ILE A 304 1.38 -0.14 7.76
N PHE A 305 2.40 0.54 8.26
CA PHE A 305 3.42 -0.02 9.15
C PHE A 305 3.72 0.99 10.26
N VAL A 306 3.89 0.51 11.49
CA VAL A 306 4.28 1.36 12.63
C VAL A 306 5.63 0.88 13.14
N HIS A 307 6.60 1.80 13.22
CA HIS A 307 7.91 1.54 13.79
C HIS A 307 8.15 2.56 14.90
N GLU A 308 8.25 2.08 16.14
CA GLU A 308 8.27 2.94 17.33
C GLU A 308 7.06 3.90 17.33
N ASP A 309 7.31 5.21 17.28
CA ASP A 309 6.27 6.25 17.24
C ASP A 309 5.90 6.69 15.80
N ASP A 310 6.65 6.24 14.79
CA ASP A 310 6.46 6.64 13.39
C ASP A 310 5.45 5.74 12.67
N VAL A 311 4.49 6.36 11.99
CA VAL A 311 3.48 5.70 11.16
C VAL A 311 3.82 5.91 9.69
N TYR A 312 3.99 4.81 8.96
CA TYR A 312 4.28 4.79 7.53
C TYR A 312 3.08 4.20 6.80
N ILE A 313 2.58 4.90 5.79
CA ILE A 313 1.41 4.49 5.02
C ILE A 313 1.79 4.52 3.55
N ALA A 314 1.62 3.40 2.85
CA ALA A 314 1.74 3.35 1.39
C ALA A 314 0.37 3.47 0.74
N GLY A 315 0.31 4.20 -0.37
CA GLY A 315 -0.91 4.31 -1.15
C GLY A 315 -0.75 5.08 -2.45
N THR A 316 -1.79 5.80 -2.79
CA THR A 316 -1.91 6.54 -4.03
C THR A 316 -2.53 7.90 -3.80
N GLU A 317 -2.02 8.89 -4.54
CA GLU A 317 -2.67 10.19 -4.73
C GLU A 317 -2.80 10.49 -6.22
N ARG A 318 -3.64 11.47 -6.58
CA ARG A 318 -3.64 12.03 -7.92
C ARG A 318 -2.35 12.83 -8.14
N GLY A 319 -1.54 12.41 -9.11
CA GLY A 319 -0.42 13.19 -9.61
C GLY A 319 -0.79 14.03 -10.83
N GLU A 320 0.19 14.39 -11.67
CA GLU A 320 0.02 15.35 -12.77
C GLU A 320 -1.12 14.97 -13.73
N ASN A 321 -1.09 13.75 -14.28
CA ASN A 321 -2.10 13.26 -15.23
C ASN A 321 -2.77 11.97 -14.75
N ASN A 322 -2.07 11.20 -13.93
CA ASN A 322 -2.44 9.87 -13.47
C ASN A 322 -2.22 9.74 -11.96
N GLU A 323 -2.54 8.57 -11.44
CA GLU A 323 -2.23 8.16 -10.07
C GLU A 323 -0.71 8.09 -9.85
N ALA A 324 -0.26 8.65 -8.73
CA ALA A 324 1.12 8.61 -8.26
C ALA A 324 1.22 7.68 -7.03
N ALA A 325 2.22 6.79 -7.05
CA ALA A 325 2.58 6.01 -5.87
C ALA A 325 3.09 6.97 -4.79
N THR A 326 2.50 6.89 -3.60
CA THR A 326 2.73 7.85 -2.51
C THR A 326 2.99 7.13 -1.20
N ILE A 327 3.88 7.67 -0.37
CA ILE A 327 4.07 7.27 1.02
C ILE A 327 3.77 8.45 1.94
N TRP A 328 3.03 8.23 3.02
CA TRP A 328 2.88 9.20 4.10
C TRP A 328 3.67 8.73 5.30
N LYS A 329 4.52 9.60 5.85
CA LYS A 329 5.15 9.41 7.16
C LYS A 329 4.54 10.41 8.14
N ASN A 330 3.83 9.94 9.15
CA ASN A 330 3.13 10.77 10.13
C ASN A 330 2.21 11.83 9.49
N GLY A 331 1.52 11.45 8.41
CA GLY A 331 0.64 12.35 7.65
C GLY A 331 1.33 13.25 6.62
N ILE A 332 2.67 13.26 6.56
CA ILE A 332 3.43 14.02 5.56
C ILE A 332 3.63 13.16 4.32
N ALA A 333 3.06 13.58 3.19
CA ALA A 333 3.13 12.87 1.92
C ALA A 333 4.51 13.01 1.24
N THR A 334 4.93 11.96 0.54
CA THR A 334 6.06 11.94 -0.38
C THR A 334 5.70 11.09 -1.59
N ASN A 335 5.73 11.69 -2.77
CA ASN A 335 5.46 10.98 -4.02
C ASN A 335 6.68 10.16 -4.46
N LEU A 336 6.50 8.86 -4.64
CA LEU A 336 7.51 7.93 -5.18
C LEU A 336 7.60 7.99 -6.71
N THR A 337 6.60 8.61 -7.35
CA THR A 337 6.50 8.81 -8.80
C THR A 337 5.88 10.17 -9.10
N ASP A 338 6.17 10.76 -10.26
CA ASP A 338 5.66 12.09 -10.66
C ASP A 338 4.18 12.12 -11.08
N GLY A 339 3.55 10.96 -11.26
CA GLY A 339 2.16 10.85 -11.68
C GLY A 339 1.91 11.19 -13.15
N LYS A 340 2.94 11.20 -14.00
CA LYS A 340 2.76 11.24 -15.46
C LYS A 340 2.19 9.93 -15.97
N ASN A 341 2.73 8.82 -15.46
CA ASN A 341 2.24 7.47 -15.72
C ASN A 341 1.55 6.93 -14.46
N PHE A 342 0.60 6.02 -14.66
CA PHE A 342 -0.08 5.32 -13.58
C PHE A 342 0.92 4.59 -12.66
N ALA A 343 0.82 4.83 -11.36
CA ALA A 343 1.57 4.10 -10.34
C ALA A 343 0.79 4.03 -9.03
N ARG A 344 1.01 2.95 -8.26
CA ARG A 344 0.47 2.79 -6.91
C ARG A 344 1.50 2.17 -5.98
N ALA A 345 1.56 2.64 -4.74
CA ALA A 345 2.23 1.95 -3.66
C ALA A 345 1.21 1.08 -2.92
N LEU A 346 1.37 -0.23 -2.93
CA LEU A 346 0.38 -1.19 -2.45
C LEU A 346 0.71 -1.76 -1.07
N SER A 347 2.00 -1.78 -0.69
CA SER A 347 2.45 -2.33 0.58
C SER A 347 3.70 -1.63 1.09
N VAL A 348 3.76 -1.41 2.41
CA VAL A 348 4.94 -0.86 3.09
C VAL A 348 5.43 -1.81 4.19
N PHE A 349 6.75 -1.89 4.35
CA PHE A 349 7.42 -2.55 5.46
C PHE A 349 8.64 -1.72 5.88
N VAL A 350 8.87 -1.54 7.18
CA VAL A 350 10.01 -0.76 7.69
C VAL A 350 10.89 -1.63 8.57
N LYS A 351 12.21 -1.57 8.37
CA LYS A 351 13.18 -2.37 9.13
C LYS A 351 14.51 -1.68 9.35
#